data_AF-A0AA42RY44-F1
#
_entry.id   AF-A0AA42RY44-F1
#
_cell.length_a   1.000
_cell.length_b   1.000
_cell.length_c   1.000
_cell.angle_alpha   90.00
_cell.angle_beta   90.00
_cell.angle_gamma   90.00
#
_symmetry.space_group_name_H-M   'P 1'
#
loop_
_entity.id
_entity.type
_entity.pdbx_description
1 polymer ?
#
loop_
_entity_poly.entity_id
_entity_poly.type
_entity_poly.pdbx_seq_one_letter_code
_entity_poly.pdbx_strand_id
1 'polypeptide(L)'
;MIYTEDVASWIAAPPMPAINWRTPSGLSIISSGIAYSSHYQTDEGRIGTELIVRGLCDVEFIFGQTVDCLLLEVDIDTPECVSTAYWLTLCDQQYIEFTPGPGQPGTFWHDVPGPLDRLTLSTLPQCTVHVRQLEWRPAWRH
;
A
#
# COMPACT_ATOMS: atom_id res chain seq x y z
N MET A 1 30.06 38.56 20.84
CA MET A 1 29.05 37.65 21.42
C MET A 1 28.24 37.14 20.25
N ILE A 2 28.61 35.97 19.72
CA ILE A 2 27.99 35.37 18.54
C ILE A 2 26.99 34.34 19.08
N TYR A 3 25.71 34.54 18.79
CA TYR A 3 24.66 33.58 19.10
C TYR A 3 24.83 32.38 18.16
N THR A 4 25.34 31.27 18.69
CA THR A 4 25.15 29.96 18.08
C THR A 4 23.74 29.51 18.43
N GLU A 5 22.80 29.77 17.53
CA GLU A 5 21.48 29.15 17.63
C GLU A 5 21.63 27.65 17.31
N ASP A 6 21.19 26.90 18.29
CA ASP A 6 21.08 25.46 18.39
C ASP A 6 20.47 24.90 17.10
N VAL A 7 21.29 24.25 16.27
CA VAL A 7 20.80 23.44 15.15
C VAL A 7 20.16 22.23 15.81
N ALA A 8 18.89 22.40 16.19
CA ALA A 8 18.04 21.35 16.69
C ALA A 8 18.22 20.16 15.75
N SER A 9 18.81 19.12 16.33
CA SER A 9 19.10 17.85 15.71
C SER A 9 17.80 17.29 15.16
N TRP A 10 17.58 17.47 13.84
CA TRP A 10 16.73 16.57 13.08
C TRP A 10 17.41 15.21 13.13
N ILE A 11 17.24 14.49 14.24
CA ILE A 11 17.44 13.06 14.28
C ILE A 11 16.36 12.54 13.33
N ALA A 12 16.72 12.38 12.06
CA ALA A 12 15.95 11.55 11.16
C ALA A 12 15.68 10.27 11.94
N ALA A 13 14.40 9.99 12.22
CA ALA A 13 14.03 8.73 12.83
C ALA A 13 14.79 7.63 12.07
N PRO A 14 15.42 6.66 12.77
CA PRO A 14 16.10 5.58 12.08
C PRO A 14 15.13 5.03 11.03
N PRO A 15 15.57 4.81 9.77
CA PRO A 15 14.66 4.34 8.73
C PRO A 15 13.94 3.12 9.30
N MET A 16 12.61 3.25 9.43
CA MET A 16 11.81 2.14 9.96
C MET A 16 12.09 0.95 9.04
N PRO A 17 12.33 -0.25 9.60
CA PRO A 17 12.76 -1.38 8.82
C PRO A 17 11.74 -1.60 7.70
N ALA A 18 12.21 -1.55 6.46
CA ALA A 18 11.40 -1.91 5.31
C ALA A 18 10.78 -3.27 5.59
N ILE A 19 9.46 -3.35 5.48
CA ILE A 19 8.81 -4.66 5.52
C ILE A 19 9.32 -5.44 4.32
N ASN A 20 9.68 -6.70 4.53
CA ASN A 20 9.95 -7.66 3.47
C ASN A 20 9.25 -8.96 3.84
N TRP A 21 7.95 -9.01 3.57
CA TRP A 21 7.18 -10.23 3.77
C TRP A 21 7.20 -11.06 2.51
N ARG A 22 7.36 -12.38 2.68
CA ARG A 22 7.25 -13.35 1.61
C ARG A 22 6.24 -14.41 1.99
N THR A 23 5.30 -14.67 1.10
CA THR A 23 4.29 -15.71 1.31
C THR A 23 4.67 -16.99 0.56
N PRO A 24 4.12 -18.15 0.95
CA PRO A 24 4.26 -19.38 0.18
C PRO A 24 3.71 -19.30 -1.25
N SER A 25 2.80 -18.37 -1.54
CA SER A 25 2.27 -18.12 -2.89
C SER A 25 3.25 -17.36 -3.79
N GLY A 26 4.43 -16.98 -3.28
CA GLY A 26 5.43 -16.21 -4.01
C GLY A 26 5.20 -14.70 -4.00
N LEU A 27 4.17 -14.20 -3.29
CA LEU A 27 3.96 -12.77 -3.11
C LEU A 27 5.06 -12.23 -2.18
N SER A 28 5.70 -11.15 -2.60
CA SER A 28 6.59 -10.35 -1.77
C SER A 28 5.98 -8.97 -1.53
N ILE A 29 6.02 -8.49 -0.29
CA ILE A 29 5.52 -7.16 0.09
C ILE A 29 6.71 -6.35 0.62
N ILE A 30 6.98 -5.21 0.00
CA ILE A 30 8.08 -4.32 0.34
C ILE A 30 7.55 -2.93 0.66
N SER A 31 7.99 -2.30 1.74
CA SER A 31 7.60 -0.91 2.07
C SER A 31 8.80 0.04 2.11
N SER A 32 8.62 1.26 1.60
CA SER A 32 9.61 2.35 1.73
C SER A 32 9.45 3.16 3.02
N GLY A 33 8.29 3.08 3.66
CA GLY A 33 7.93 3.85 4.86
C GLY A 33 7.21 3.02 5.91
N ILE A 34 6.28 3.66 6.63
CA ILE A 34 5.55 3.06 7.74
C ILE A 34 4.46 2.14 7.20
N ALA A 35 4.68 0.84 7.35
CA ALA A 35 3.69 -0.17 7.06
C ALA A 35 3.76 -1.25 8.15
N TYR A 36 2.64 -1.89 8.51
CA TYR A 36 2.61 -3.01 9.45
C TYR A 36 1.27 -3.75 9.40
N SER A 37 1.25 -5.02 9.83
CA SER A 37 0.03 -5.82 9.86
C SER A 37 -0.71 -5.65 11.18
N SER A 38 -2.04 -5.59 11.13
CA SER A 38 -2.91 -5.65 12.30
C SER A 38 -4.07 -6.62 12.06
N HIS A 39 -4.69 -7.09 13.14
CA HIS A 39 -6.01 -7.68 13.03
C HIS A 39 -7.06 -6.57 12.93
N TYR A 40 -8.11 -6.83 12.17
CA TYR A 40 -9.29 -5.96 12.13
C TYR A 40 -10.57 -6.78 12.26
N GLN A 41 -11.61 -6.10 12.73
CA GLN A 41 -12.97 -6.60 12.74
C GLN A 41 -13.88 -5.50 12.20
N THR A 42 -14.66 -5.80 11.18
CA THR A 42 -15.69 -4.89 10.65
C THR A 42 -16.92 -4.87 11.55
N ASP A 43 -17.77 -3.84 11.40
CA ASP A 43 -19.05 -3.73 12.10
C ASP A 43 -19.99 -4.93 11.80
N GLU A 44 -19.84 -5.53 10.63
CA GLU A 44 -20.57 -6.72 10.17
C GLU A 44 -20.02 -8.03 10.76
N GLY A 45 -18.95 -7.96 11.56
CA GLY A 45 -18.35 -9.10 12.24
C GLY A 45 -17.31 -9.87 11.43
N ARG A 46 -16.98 -9.44 10.20
CA ARG A 46 -15.84 -10.00 9.45
C ARG A 46 -14.54 -9.69 10.17
N ILE A 47 -13.72 -10.72 10.39
CA ILE A 47 -12.40 -10.63 11.05
C ILE A 47 -11.32 -11.01 10.04
N GLY A 48 -10.20 -10.31 10.06
CA GLY A 48 -9.07 -10.64 9.20
C GLY A 48 -7.75 -10.02 9.65
N THR A 49 -6.76 -10.09 8.77
CA THR A 49 -5.50 -9.35 8.87
C THR A 49 -5.48 -8.29 7.80
N GLU A 50 -5.14 -7.07 8.18
CA GLU A 50 -4.95 -5.95 7.27
C GLU A 50 -3.49 -5.50 7.28
N LEU A 51 -3.06 -4.91 6.17
CA LEU A 51 -1.82 -4.15 6.09
C LEU A 51 -2.16 -2.67 6.22
N ILE A 52 -1.65 -2.03 7.28
CA ILE A 52 -1.81 -0.61 7.53
C ILE A 52 -0.60 0.13 6.96
N VAL A 53 -0.85 1.12 6.12
CA VAL A 53 0.14 1.98 5.48
C VAL A 53 -0.09 3.41 5.96
N ARG A 54 0.93 4.06 6.52
CA ARG A 54 0.81 5.38 7.15
C ARG A 54 1.75 6.40 6.54
N GLY A 55 1.22 7.59 6.30
CA GLY A 55 1.97 8.74 5.83
C GLY A 55 2.52 8.52 4.43
N LEU A 56 3.64 9.17 4.09
CA LEU A 56 4.28 8.99 2.80
C LEU A 56 4.96 7.62 2.76
N CYS A 57 4.40 6.68 2.01
CA CYS A 57 4.87 5.32 1.95
C CYS A 57 4.51 4.68 0.60
N ASP A 58 5.48 4.02 -0.01
CA ASP A 58 5.24 3.12 -1.15
C ASP A 58 5.27 1.70 -0.64
N VAL A 59 4.22 0.94 -0.97
CA VAL A 59 4.15 -0.50 -0.73
C VAL A 59 4.09 -1.21 -2.06
N GLU A 60 5.09 -2.04 -2.34
CA GLU A 60 5.16 -2.88 -3.52
C GLU A 60 4.70 -4.30 -3.20
N PHE A 61 3.70 -4.76 -3.94
CA PHE A 61 3.23 -6.14 -4.01
C PHE A 61 3.81 -6.77 -5.28
N ILE A 62 4.81 -7.63 -5.11
CA ILE A 62 5.52 -8.30 -6.21
C ILE A 62 5.05 -9.74 -6.27
N PHE A 63 4.40 -10.12 -7.37
CA PHE A 63 3.87 -11.47 -7.53
C PHE A 63 4.97 -12.42 -8.05
N GLY A 64 5.00 -13.64 -7.51
CA GLY A 64 5.98 -14.66 -7.93
C GLY A 64 5.75 -15.18 -9.36
N GLN A 65 4.61 -14.82 -9.96
CA GLN A 65 4.23 -15.09 -11.34
C GLN A 65 3.24 -14.01 -11.80
N THR A 66 3.12 -13.83 -13.11
CA THR A 66 2.15 -12.90 -13.71
C THR A 66 0.73 -13.26 -13.28
N VAL A 67 -0.05 -12.23 -12.98
CA VAL A 67 -1.44 -12.29 -12.51
C VAL A 67 -2.39 -11.87 -13.64
N ASP A 68 -3.48 -12.61 -13.85
CA ASP A 68 -4.52 -12.31 -14.84
C ASP A 68 -5.52 -11.25 -14.36
N CYS A 69 -5.81 -11.23 -13.06
CA CYS A 69 -6.70 -10.26 -12.43
C CYS A 69 -6.48 -10.24 -10.92
N LEU A 70 -6.79 -9.10 -10.31
CA LEU A 70 -6.60 -8.84 -8.89
C LEU A 70 -7.80 -8.07 -8.31
N LEU A 71 -8.25 -8.49 -7.14
CA LEU A 71 -9.23 -7.79 -6.32
C LEU A 71 -8.53 -7.20 -5.10
N LEU A 72 -8.65 -5.89 -4.92
CA LEU A 72 -8.05 -5.15 -3.82
C LEU A 72 -9.14 -4.40 -3.05
N GLU A 73 -9.21 -4.64 -1.74
CA GLU A 73 -10.02 -3.84 -0.82
C GLU A 73 -9.12 -2.89 -0.04
N VAL A 74 -9.47 -1.60 -0.11
CA VAL A 74 -8.79 -0.53 0.60
C VAL A 74 -9.77 0.25 1.45
N ASP A 75 -9.45 0.44 2.72
CA ASP A 75 -10.15 1.34 3.62
C ASP A 75 -9.27 2.56 3.93
N ILE A 76 -9.85 3.75 3.80
CA ILE A 76 -9.15 5.01 3.96
C ILE A 76 -9.53 5.62 5.30
N ASP A 77 -8.53 5.79 6.17
CA ASP A 77 -8.61 6.54 7.41
C ASP A 77 -7.79 7.82 7.27
N THR A 78 -8.49 8.93 6.99
CA THR A 78 -7.88 10.25 6.88
C THR A 78 -8.76 11.29 7.58
N PRO A 79 -8.17 12.25 8.32
CA PRO A 79 -8.95 13.22 9.10
C PRO A 79 -9.75 14.20 8.24
N GLU A 80 -9.31 14.45 7.00
CA GLU A 80 -9.93 15.40 6.08
C GLU A 80 -9.95 14.85 4.65
N CYS A 81 -10.92 15.28 3.84
CA CYS A 81 -10.94 14.93 2.43
C CYS A 81 -9.70 15.51 1.72
N VAL A 82 -9.00 14.65 0.98
CA VAL A 82 -7.88 14.99 0.11
C VAL A 82 -8.29 14.82 -1.35
N SER A 83 -7.45 15.22 -2.32
CA SER A 83 -7.74 14.95 -3.73
C SER A 83 -7.58 13.47 -4.08
N THR A 84 -6.59 12.81 -3.48
CA THR A 84 -6.18 11.44 -3.79
C THR A 84 -5.48 10.85 -2.57
N ALA A 85 -6.05 9.84 -1.91
CA ALA A 85 -5.44 9.28 -0.70
C ALA A 85 -4.20 8.40 -1.00
N TYR A 86 -4.22 7.75 -2.17
CA TYR A 86 -3.11 6.94 -2.67
C TYR A 86 -3.13 6.87 -4.20
N TRP A 87 -2.01 6.46 -4.77
CA TRP A 87 -1.92 6.05 -6.17
C TRP A 87 -1.65 4.56 -6.26
N LEU A 88 -2.34 3.88 -7.18
CA LEU A 88 -1.99 2.54 -7.59
C LEU A 88 -1.14 2.63 -8.85
N THR A 89 0.03 2.01 -8.84
CA THR A 89 0.84 1.80 -10.03
C THR A 89 0.81 0.32 -10.39
N LEU A 90 0.26 0.01 -11.56
CA LEU A 90 0.15 -1.34 -12.09
C LEU A 90 1.26 -1.56 -13.10
N CYS A 91 2.08 -2.59 -12.91
CA CYS A 91 3.21 -2.86 -13.79
C CYS A 91 3.23 -4.32 -14.25
N ASP A 92 3.46 -4.51 -15.54
CA ASP A 92 3.95 -5.76 -16.13
C ASP A 92 5.27 -5.50 -16.92
N GLN A 93 5.71 -6.45 -17.74
CA GLN A 93 6.94 -6.33 -18.53
C GLN A 93 6.92 -5.25 -19.63
N GLN A 94 5.75 -4.81 -20.06
CA GLN A 94 5.52 -3.97 -21.24
C GLN A 94 4.69 -2.72 -20.92
N TYR A 95 4.00 -2.69 -19.79
CA TYR A 95 2.98 -1.71 -19.46
C TYR A 95 3.09 -1.19 -18.03
N ILE A 96 2.82 0.10 -17.87
CA ILE A 96 2.69 0.79 -16.58
C ILE A 96 1.44 1.65 -16.63
N GLU A 97 0.54 1.48 -15.65
CA GLU A 97 -0.66 2.30 -15.45
C GLU A 97 -0.64 2.98 -14.09
N PHE A 98 -1.21 4.18 -14.02
CA PHE A 98 -1.37 4.94 -12.79
C PHE A 98 -2.86 5.22 -12.56
N THR A 99 -3.38 4.74 -11.43
CA THR A 99 -4.78 4.89 -11.06
C THR A 99 -4.90 5.62 -9.72
N PRO A 100 -5.53 6.80 -9.66
CA PRO A 100 -5.72 7.49 -8.41
C PRO A 100 -6.76 6.79 -7.54
N GLY A 101 -6.46 6.65 -6.26
CA GLY A 101 -7.42 6.26 -5.24
C GLY A 101 -8.37 7.42 -4.88
N PRO A 102 -9.53 7.10 -4.29
CA PRO A 102 -10.45 8.11 -3.79
C PRO A 102 -9.79 8.95 -2.69
N GLY A 103 -10.23 10.19 -2.57
CA GLY A 103 -9.70 11.15 -1.60
C GLY A 103 -10.56 11.33 -0.34
N GLN A 104 -11.57 10.49 -0.14
CA GLN A 104 -12.49 10.57 0.99
C GLN A 104 -12.39 9.30 1.86
N PRO A 105 -12.69 9.38 3.17
CA PRO A 105 -12.71 8.21 4.04
C PRO A 105 -13.70 7.14 3.59
N GLY A 106 -13.42 5.89 3.95
CA GLY A 106 -14.29 4.72 3.73
C GLY A 106 -13.66 3.58 2.94
N THR A 107 -14.46 2.55 2.66
CA THR A 107 -14.04 1.32 1.97
C THR A 107 -14.24 1.40 0.46
N PHE A 108 -13.23 0.98 -0.29
CA PHE A 108 -13.21 0.99 -1.75
C PHE A 108 -12.63 -0.31 -2.31
N TRP A 109 -13.20 -0.74 -3.43
CA TRP A 109 -12.79 -1.95 -4.13
C TRP A 109 -12.20 -1.60 -5.49
N HIS A 110 -11.08 -2.25 -5.82
CA HIS A 110 -10.48 -2.18 -7.15
C HIS A 110 -10.48 -3.57 -7.78
N ASP A 111 -11.14 -3.66 -8.92
CA ASP A 111 -11.02 -4.79 -9.84
C ASP A 111 -9.96 -4.42 -10.88
N VAL A 112 -8.80 -5.06 -10.79
CA VAL A 112 -7.61 -4.75 -11.58
C VAL A 112 -7.39 -5.84 -12.62
N PRO A 113 -7.52 -5.54 -13.92
CA PRO A 113 -7.19 -6.48 -14.97
C PRO A 113 -5.66 -6.68 -15.07
N GLY A 114 -5.25 -7.90 -15.41
CA GLY A 114 -3.89 -8.21 -15.77
C GLY A 114 -3.62 -8.08 -17.29
N PRO A 115 -2.41 -8.46 -17.75
CA PRO A 115 -1.34 -9.08 -16.96
C PRO A 115 -0.71 -8.12 -15.93
N LEU A 116 -0.32 -8.64 -14.77
CA LEU A 116 0.25 -7.86 -13.68
C LEU A 116 1.38 -8.63 -12.99
N ASP A 117 2.58 -8.06 -12.93
CA ASP A 117 3.71 -8.62 -12.18
C ASP A 117 3.93 -7.89 -10.85
N ARG A 118 3.53 -6.61 -10.78
CA ARG A 118 3.69 -5.76 -9.61
C ARG A 118 2.56 -4.76 -9.47
N LEU A 119 2.07 -4.59 -8.24
CA LEU A 119 1.20 -3.50 -7.83
C LEU A 119 1.96 -2.64 -6.80
N THR A 120 2.01 -1.33 -7.00
CA THR A 120 2.52 -0.39 -5.98
C THR A 120 1.38 0.47 -5.46
N LEU A 121 1.24 0.56 -4.15
CA LEU A 121 0.34 1.49 -3.47
C LEU A 121 1.17 2.59 -2.81
N SER A 122 1.01 3.82 -3.29
CA SER A 122 1.74 5.00 -2.84
C SER A 122 0.81 5.94 -2.06
N THR A 123 0.99 6.09 -0.76
CA THR A 123 0.16 6.95 0.10
C THR A 123 0.75 8.35 0.27
N LEU A 124 -0.12 9.34 0.53
CA LEU A 124 0.28 10.72 0.85
C LEU A 124 0.54 10.93 2.36
N PRO A 125 1.31 11.97 2.76
CA PRO A 125 1.73 12.20 4.16
C PRO A 125 0.63 12.20 5.21
N GLN A 126 -0.59 12.61 4.86
CA GLN A 126 -1.74 12.76 5.75
C GLN A 126 -2.72 11.58 5.71
N CYS A 127 -2.40 10.51 4.97
CA CYS A 127 -3.29 9.39 4.76
C CYS A 127 -2.85 8.16 5.56
N THR A 128 -3.82 7.49 6.16
CA THR A 128 -3.68 6.11 6.59
C THR A 128 -4.54 5.25 5.69
N VAL A 129 -3.95 4.20 5.15
CA VAL A 129 -4.60 3.31 4.19
C VAL A 129 -4.49 1.88 4.70
N HIS A 130 -5.63 1.22 4.75
CA HIS A 130 -5.78 -0.14 5.24
C HIS A 130 -6.06 -1.06 4.05
N VAL A 131 -5.09 -1.91 3.70
CA VAL A 131 -5.31 -2.97 2.71
C VAL A 131 -5.88 -4.17 3.44
N ARG A 132 -7.19 -4.41 3.28
CA ARG A 132 -7.95 -5.42 4.03
C ARG A 132 -8.12 -6.74 3.28
N GLN A 133 -8.03 -6.70 1.95
CA GLN A 133 -8.12 -7.86 1.08
C GLN A 133 -7.25 -7.66 -0.15
N LEU A 134 -6.49 -8.70 -0.49
CA LEU A 134 -5.68 -8.79 -1.69
C LEU A 134 -5.81 -10.20 -2.24
N GLU A 135 -6.62 -10.36 -3.28
CA GLU A 135 -6.86 -11.64 -3.93
C GLU A 135 -6.46 -11.54 -5.39
N TRP A 136 -5.89 -12.61 -5.93
CA TRP A 136 -5.43 -12.61 -7.31
C TRP A 136 -5.50 -14.00 -7.93
N ARG A 137 -5.60 -14.01 -9.26
CA ARG A 137 -5.56 -15.23 -10.05
C ARG A 137 -4.27 -15.27 -10.88
N PRO A 138 -3.44 -16.33 -10.76
CA PRO A 138 -2.31 -16.53 -11.64
C PRO A 138 -2.71 -16.57 -13.11
N ALA A 139 -1.88 -15.98 -13.98
CA ALA A 139 -2.01 -16.13 -15.41
C ALA A 139 -1.72 -17.57 -15.84
N TRP A 140 -2.59 -18.13 -16.67
CA TRP A 140 -2.38 -19.47 -17.22
C TRP A 140 -1.22 -19.45 -18.22
N ARG A 141 -0.17 -20.23 -17.94
CA ARG A 141 0.89 -20.49 -18.92
C ARG A 141 0.43 -21.63 -19.82
N HIS A 142 0.15 -21.33 -21.09
CA HIS A 142 -0.03 -22.33 -22.14
C HIS A 142 1.29 -22.97 -22.54
#